data_AF-A0A0M5MNI5-F1
#
_entry.id   AF-A0A0M5MNI5-F1
#
_cell.length_a   1.000
_cell.length_b   1.000
_cell.length_c   1.000
_cell.angle_alpha   90.00
_cell.angle_beta   90.00
_cell.angle_gamma   90.00
#
_symmetry.space_group_name_H-M   'P 1'
#
loop_
_entity.id
_entity.type
_entity.pdbx_description
1 polymer ?
#
loop_
_entity_poly.entity_id
_entity_poly.type
_entity_poly.pdbx_seq_one_letter_code
_entity_poly.pdbx_strand_id
1 'polypeptide(L)'
;MMKFYLVDVKDINSNIPRSNFSEADLDNLAEIILESGGIIRPLVLKPTDAENYTVIDGHFEYYAALKAKEKNPRKGEMVNAFVISPKNEDILLKQVAAFREFNYSNTIENITSTGTEKSEIRLEKHELSLIDKQINELRVELAQEKQERQKLYEYIKSLETQIPKQITPLEAFNSLNVLELTFRLRTAGFTDKKSVQVAETIEKVRKKKSFESLKDVIERVTITSGKKQVKGISGDKMVDIIDSWSRLVFK
;
A
#
# COMPACT_ATOMS: atom_id res chain seq x y z
N MET A 1 28.92 -7.95 9.97
CA MET A 1 27.61 -7.67 9.33
C MET A 1 26.88 -8.99 9.18
N MET A 2 25.65 -9.08 9.69
CA MET A 2 24.80 -10.26 9.52
C MET A 2 24.10 -10.17 8.16
N LYS A 3 24.06 -11.28 7.40
CA LYS A 3 23.44 -11.32 6.08
C LYS A 3 22.42 -12.44 6.00
N PHE A 4 21.30 -12.17 5.35
CA PHE A 4 20.22 -13.13 5.16
C PHE A 4 20.36 -13.78 3.78
N TYR A 5 20.33 -15.10 3.74
CA TYR A 5 20.53 -15.91 2.56
C TYR A 5 19.59 -17.11 2.53
N LEU A 6 19.37 -17.63 1.32
CA LEU A 6 18.95 -19.02 1.14
C LEU A 6 20.21 -19.87 1.02
N VAL A 7 20.30 -20.92 1.84
CA VAL A 7 21.45 -21.82 1.90
C VAL A 7 20.98 -23.24 1.59
N ASP A 8 21.75 -23.98 0.80
CA ASP A 8 21.41 -25.38 0.50
C ASP A 8 21.55 -26.21 1.76
N VAL A 9 20.52 -27.00 2.08
CA VAL A 9 20.49 -27.86 3.26
C VAL A 9 21.65 -28.87 3.25
N LYS A 10 22.16 -29.27 2.07
CA LYS A 10 23.29 -30.22 1.98
C LYS A 10 24.61 -29.63 2.51
N ASP A 11 24.73 -28.30 2.49
CA ASP A 11 25.96 -27.58 2.82
C ASP A 11 25.99 -27.18 4.31
N ILE A 12 24.96 -27.55 5.07
CA ILE A 12 24.80 -27.22 6.48
C ILE A 12 25.06 -28.45 7.35
N ASN A 13 25.82 -28.27 8.43
CA ASN A 13 26.11 -29.30 9.42
C ASN A 13 25.64 -28.88 10.82
N SER A 14 25.14 -29.83 11.61
CA SER A 14 24.77 -29.62 13.02
C SER A 14 25.74 -30.37 13.93
N ASN A 15 26.15 -29.73 15.02
CA ASN A 15 26.95 -30.33 16.09
C ASN A 15 26.08 -31.02 17.18
N ILE A 16 24.75 -30.87 17.12
CA ILE A 16 23.79 -31.55 18.02
C ILE A 16 23.24 -32.78 17.29
N PRO A 17 23.23 -33.98 17.91
CA PRO A 17 22.66 -35.18 17.30
C PRO A 17 21.17 -35.08 17.00
N ARG A 18 20.73 -35.64 15.86
CA ARG A 18 19.31 -35.74 15.47
C ARG A 18 18.45 -36.46 16.52
N SER A 19 19.03 -37.39 17.27
CA SER A 19 18.36 -38.17 18.33
C SER A 19 17.84 -37.33 19.48
N ASN A 20 18.27 -36.07 19.60
CA ASN A 20 17.76 -35.15 20.63
C ASN A 20 16.37 -34.59 20.30
N PHE A 21 15.84 -34.89 19.11
CA PHE A 21 14.57 -34.35 18.63
C PHE A 21 13.58 -35.50 18.34
N SER A 22 12.32 -35.28 18.70
CA SER A 22 11.22 -36.20 18.41
C SER A 22 11.04 -36.35 16.89
N GLU A 23 11.02 -37.59 16.40
CA GLU A 23 10.83 -37.83 14.97
C GLU A 23 9.47 -37.37 14.45
N ALA A 24 8.44 -37.44 15.29
CA ALA A 24 7.10 -36.99 14.96
C ALA A 24 7.05 -35.46 14.80
N ASP A 25 7.71 -34.73 15.69
CA ASP A 25 7.75 -33.27 15.64
C ASP A 25 8.56 -32.78 14.44
N LEU A 26 9.67 -33.47 14.11
CA LEU A 26 10.43 -33.22 12.90
C LEU A 26 9.61 -33.50 11.63
N ASP A 27 8.77 -34.54 11.64
CA ASP A 27 7.93 -34.88 10.49
C ASP A 27 6.85 -33.84 10.23
N ASN A 28 6.18 -33.43 11.31
CA ASN A 28 5.16 -32.40 11.28
C ASN A 28 5.73 -31.06 10.79
N LEU A 29 6.87 -30.63 11.34
CA LEU A 29 7.49 -29.39 10.88
C LEU A 29 7.97 -29.49 9.43
N ALA A 30 8.46 -30.65 8.98
CA ALA A 30 8.84 -30.85 7.59
C ALA A 30 7.68 -30.66 6.61
N GLU A 31 6.48 -31.13 6.96
CA GLU A 31 5.27 -30.90 6.15
C GLU A 31 4.91 -29.43 6.09
N ILE A 32 4.90 -28.76 7.25
CA ILE A 32 4.64 -27.32 7.33
C ILE A 32 5.65 -26.53 6.48
N ILE A 33 6.94 -26.89 6.51
CA ILE A 33 7.99 -26.26 5.68
C ILE A 33 7.70 -26.41 4.18
N LEU A 34 7.24 -27.59 3.75
CA LEU A 34 6.93 -27.85 2.34
C LEU A 34 5.68 -27.10 1.87
N GLU A 35 4.72 -26.90 2.76
CA GLU A 35 3.51 -26.12 2.51
C GLU A 35 3.78 -24.62 2.50
N SER A 36 4.54 -24.12 3.48
CA SER A 36 4.88 -22.71 3.63
C SER A 36 5.96 -22.24 2.65
N GLY A 37 6.78 -23.16 2.13
CA GLY A 37 7.93 -22.86 1.27
C GLY A 37 9.17 -22.39 2.04
N GLY A 38 9.24 -22.59 3.36
CA GLY A 38 10.42 -22.26 4.16
C GLY A 38 10.15 -22.14 5.66
N ILE A 39 11.21 -21.88 6.43
CA ILE A 39 11.12 -21.70 7.89
C ILE A 39 10.90 -20.24 8.26
N ILE A 40 9.99 -20.00 9.21
CA ILE A 40 9.71 -18.65 9.73
C ILE A 40 10.83 -18.18 10.67
N ARG A 41 11.43 -19.10 11.42
CA ARG A 41 12.61 -18.86 12.26
C ARG A 41 13.86 -19.25 11.47
N PRO A 42 14.59 -18.30 10.85
CA PRO A 42 15.73 -18.64 10.01
C PRO A 42 16.86 -19.26 10.83
N LEU A 43 17.63 -20.16 10.21
CA LEU A 43 18.80 -20.76 10.86
C LEU A 43 19.85 -19.71 11.13
N VAL A 44 20.60 -19.89 12.21
CA VAL A 44 21.77 -19.06 12.49
C VAL A 44 23.01 -19.88 12.18
N LEU A 45 23.77 -19.47 11.16
CA LEU A 45 24.84 -20.26 10.58
C LEU A 45 26.21 -19.56 10.70
N LYS A 46 27.24 -20.36 10.96
CA LYS A 46 28.65 -19.98 10.88
C LYS A 46 29.28 -20.58 9.63
N PRO A 47 29.96 -19.81 8.77
CA PRO A 47 30.73 -20.38 7.67
C PRO A 47 31.93 -21.16 8.24
N THR A 48 32.07 -22.41 7.82
CA THR A 48 33.23 -23.27 8.13
C THR A 48 34.27 -23.17 7.01
N ASP A 49 33.81 -23.19 5.75
CA ASP A 49 34.62 -23.11 4.53
C ASP A 49 33.93 -22.21 3.49
N ALA A 50 34.39 -22.23 2.22
CA ALA A 50 33.85 -21.41 1.13
C ALA A 50 32.35 -21.61 0.89
N GLU A 51 31.84 -22.84 1.06
CA GLU A 51 30.43 -23.19 0.83
C GLU A 51 29.80 -23.98 1.98
N ASN A 52 30.55 -24.35 3.03
CA ASN A 52 30.02 -25.14 4.14
C ASN A 52 29.68 -24.29 5.37
N TYR A 53 28.61 -24.66 6.06
CA TYR A 53 28.10 -23.94 7.23
C TYR A 53 27.87 -24.87 8.42
N THR A 54 28.01 -24.33 9.62
CA THR A 54 27.65 -25.01 10.87
C THR A 54 26.51 -24.26 11.56
N VAL A 55 25.52 -25.00 12.06
CA VAL A 55 24.40 -24.44 12.82
C VAL A 55 24.89 -23.97 14.19
N ILE A 56 24.62 -22.70 14.51
CA ILE A 56 24.80 -22.11 15.85
C ILE A 56 23.48 -22.16 16.62
N ASP A 57 22.37 -21.84 15.95
CA ASP A 57 21.03 -21.90 16.50
C ASP A 57 20.03 -22.34 15.43
N GLY A 58 18.98 -23.05 15.87
CA GLY A 58 17.97 -23.64 14.98
C GLY A 58 18.22 -25.10 14.59
N HIS A 59 18.83 -25.90 15.48
CA HIS A 59 19.16 -27.31 15.19
C HIS A 59 17.91 -28.17 14.91
N PHE A 60 16.80 -27.90 15.60
CA PHE A 60 15.53 -28.59 15.35
C PHE A 60 15.00 -28.26 13.95
N GLU A 61 14.97 -26.97 13.60
CA GLU A 61 14.55 -26.46 12.30
C GLU A 61 15.44 -26.99 11.17
N TYR A 62 16.76 -27.11 11.41
CA TYR A 62 17.69 -27.73 10.46
C TYR A 62 17.33 -29.19 10.17
N TYR A 63 17.08 -30.01 11.21
CA TYR A 63 16.70 -31.41 11.01
C TYR A 63 15.32 -31.56 10.36
N ALA A 64 14.38 -30.64 10.64
CA ALA A 64 13.11 -30.61 9.96
C ALA A 64 13.25 -30.22 8.48
N ALA A 65 14.13 -29.27 8.16
CA ALA A 65 14.46 -28.91 6.77
C ALA A 65 15.14 -30.07 6.01
N LEU A 66 16.02 -30.81 6.67
CA LEU A 66 16.62 -32.03 6.10
C LEU A 66 15.54 -33.08 5.78
N LYS A 67 14.59 -33.28 6.68
CA LYS A 67 13.45 -34.18 6.47
C LYS A 67 12.49 -33.68 5.38
N ALA A 68 12.29 -32.38 5.25
CA ALA A 68 11.54 -31.76 4.16
C ALA A 68 12.22 -32.01 2.80
N LYS A 69 13.56 -31.93 2.73
CA LYS A 69 14.36 -32.28 1.56
C LYS A 69 14.24 -33.76 1.19
N GLU A 70 14.28 -34.66 2.17
CA GLU A 70 14.06 -36.10 1.98
C GLU A 70 12.67 -36.37 1.37
N LYS A 71 11.62 -35.66 1.84
CA LYS A 71 10.25 -35.79 1.32
C LYS A 71 10.07 -35.20 -0.09
N ASN A 72 10.61 -34.01 -0.35
CA ASN A 72 10.53 -33.35 -1.66
C ASN A 72 11.82 -32.57 -1.97
N PRO A 73 12.76 -33.17 -2.72
CA PRO A 73 14.06 -32.56 -2.98
C PRO A 73 14.00 -31.19 -3.65
N ARG A 74 12.99 -30.94 -4.50
CA ARG A 74 12.87 -29.69 -5.26
C ARG A 74 12.34 -28.53 -4.40
N LYS A 75 11.51 -28.82 -3.41
CA LYS A 75 10.92 -27.79 -2.52
C LYS A 75 11.72 -27.59 -1.24
N GLY A 76 12.41 -28.62 -0.75
CA GLY A 76 13.21 -28.59 0.47
C GLY A 76 14.71 -28.39 0.24
N GLU A 77 15.16 -28.00 -0.96
CA GLU A 77 16.58 -27.86 -1.27
C GLU A 77 17.27 -26.77 -0.44
N MET A 78 16.60 -25.63 -0.27
CA MET A 78 17.16 -24.42 0.32
C MET A 78 16.41 -24.02 1.59
N VAL A 79 17.13 -23.42 2.54
CA VAL A 79 16.57 -22.95 3.81
C VAL A 79 16.99 -21.51 4.11
N ASN A 80 16.07 -20.77 4.72
CA ASN A 80 16.27 -19.39 5.15
C ASN A 80 17.29 -19.34 6.29
N ALA A 81 18.36 -18.56 6.15
CA ALA A 81 19.39 -18.48 7.17
C ALA A 81 20.06 -17.10 7.30
N PHE A 82 20.48 -16.77 8.51
CA PHE A 82 21.42 -15.71 8.82
C PHE A 82 22.84 -16.27 8.87
N VAL A 83 23.69 -15.83 7.95
CA VAL A 83 25.12 -16.18 7.93
C VAL A 83 25.91 -15.12 8.69
N ILE A 84 26.63 -15.58 9.72
CA ILE A 84 27.38 -14.73 10.64
C ILE A 84 28.85 -14.66 10.23
N SER A 85 29.42 -13.45 10.27
CA SER A 85 30.87 -13.29 10.18
C SER A 85 31.55 -13.66 11.51
N PRO A 86 32.68 -14.38 11.52
CA PRO A 86 33.37 -14.81 12.74
C PRO A 86 33.68 -13.67 13.73
N LYS A 87 33.83 -12.43 13.25
CA LYS A 87 34.08 -11.25 14.09
C LYS A 87 32.92 -10.88 15.05
N ASN A 88 31.71 -11.39 14.80
CA ASN A 88 30.49 -11.01 15.52
C ASN A 88 29.86 -12.19 16.28
N GLU A 89 30.54 -13.34 16.36
CA GLU A 89 30.01 -14.58 16.94
C GLU A 89 29.60 -14.40 18.41
N ASP A 90 30.47 -13.82 19.24
CA ASP A 90 30.22 -13.64 20.68
C ASP A 90 29.01 -12.74 20.98
N ILE A 91 28.80 -11.70 20.17
CA ILE A 91 27.69 -10.75 20.34
C ILE A 91 26.36 -11.41 19.97
N LEU A 92 26.36 -12.26 18.93
CA LEU A 92 25.16 -12.95 18.47
C LEU A 92 24.82 -14.15 19.35
N LEU A 93 25.83 -14.84 19.90
CA LEU A 93 25.62 -15.85 20.92
C LEU A 93 24.96 -15.26 22.18
N LYS A 94 25.33 -14.04 22.59
CA LYS A 94 24.64 -13.32 23.67
C LYS A 94 23.17 -13.05 23.34
N GLN A 95 22.86 -12.69 22.09
CA GLN A 95 21.49 -12.45 21.66
C GLN A 95 20.67 -13.76 21.64
N VAL A 96 21.23 -14.84 21.12
CA VAL A 96 20.61 -16.18 21.16
C VAL A 96 20.39 -16.64 22.60
N ALA A 97 21.38 -16.43 23.48
CA ALA A 97 21.27 -16.76 24.90
C ALA A 97 20.16 -15.97 25.59
N ALA A 98 20.07 -14.65 25.35
CA ALA A 98 19.01 -13.81 25.91
C ALA A 98 17.61 -14.29 25.48
N PHE A 99 17.44 -14.72 24.22
CA PHE A 99 16.17 -15.29 23.76
C PHE A 99 15.88 -16.65 24.39
N ARG A 100 16.90 -17.49 24.63
CA ARG A 100 16.72 -18.77 25.34
C ARG A 100 16.36 -18.54 26.80
N GLU A 101 17.03 -17.64 27.51
CA GLU A 101 16.76 -17.30 28.92
C GLU A 101 15.35 -16.76 29.14
N PHE A 102 14.82 -15.98 28.18
CA PHE A 102 13.43 -15.55 28.19
C PHE A 102 12.46 -16.73 28.10
N ASN A 103 12.75 -17.71 27.24
CA ASN A 103 11.92 -18.90 27.09
C ASN A 103 12.05 -19.90 28.27
N TYR A 104 13.23 -19.99 28.90
CA TYR A 104 13.45 -20.84 30.08
C TYR A 104 12.83 -20.27 31.37
N SER A 105 12.85 -18.95 31.57
CA SER A 105 12.25 -18.32 32.76
C SER A 105 10.74 -18.58 32.86
N ASN A 106 10.03 -18.63 31.72
CA ASN A 106 8.62 -19.00 31.68
C ASN A 106 8.34 -20.49 31.95
N THR A 107 9.37 -21.35 31.94
CA THR A 107 9.22 -22.80 32.14
C THR A 107 9.51 -23.22 33.59
N ILE A 108 10.39 -22.50 34.31
CA ILE A 108 10.80 -22.85 35.68
C ILE A 108 9.78 -22.37 36.74
N GLU A 109 9.01 -21.30 36.50
CA GLU A 109 7.94 -20.87 37.43
C GLU A 109 6.77 -21.86 37.52
N ASN A 110 6.66 -22.83 36.60
CA ASN A 110 5.53 -23.77 36.53
C ASN A 110 5.74 -25.13 37.23
N ILE A 111 6.89 -25.40 37.88
CA ILE A 111 7.19 -26.75 38.42
C ILE A 111 7.01 -26.86 39.96
N THR A 112 6.67 -25.79 40.68
CA THR A 112 6.41 -25.91 42.15
C THR A 112 5.12 -25.25 42.58
N SER A 113 3.97 -25.91 42.31
CA SER A 113 2.71 -25.64 43.02
C SER A 113 1.72 -26.79 42.83
N THR A 114 1.81 -27.81 43.68
CA THR A 114 0.64 -28.62 44.02
C THR A 114 -0.34 -27.75 44.81
N GLY A 115 -1.36 -27.25 44.13
CA GLY A 115 -2.39 -26.36 44.66
C GLY A 115 -3.43 -26.03 43.59
N THR A 116 -4.15 -27.05 43.14
CA THR A 116 -4.88 -27.15 41.86
C THR A 116 -6.14 -26.29 41.71
N GLU A 117 -6.38 -25.23 42.51
CA GLU A 117 -7.62 -24.42 42.33
C GLU A 117 -7.48 -22.90 42.58
N LYS A 118 -6.30 -22.39 42.99
CA LYS A 118 -6.12 -20.93 43.25
C LYS A 118 -5.19 -20.21 42.27
N SER A 119 -4.37 -20.95 41.53
CA SER A 119 -3.37 -20.38 40.61
C SER A 119 -3.99 -19.98 39.26
N GLU A 120 -4.93 -20.79 38.75
CA GLU A 120 -5.66 -20.50 37.51
C GLU A 120 -6.45 -19.18 37.60
N ILE A 121 -7.15 -18.95 38.72
CA ILE A 121 -7.96 -17.73 38.93
C ILE A 121 -7.10 -16.44 38.98
N ARG A 122 -5.80 -16.53 39.32
CA ARG A 122 -4.92 -15.36 39.45
C ARG A 122 -4.15 -15.05 38.16
N LEU A 123 -3.80 -16.08 37.39
CA LEU A 123 -3.22 -15.94 36.05
C LEU A 123 -4.26 -15.43 35.06
N GLU A 124 -5.48 -16.00 35.08
CA GLU A 124 -6.60 -15.53 34.24
C GLU A 124 -6.91 -14.06 34.49
N LYS A 125 -6.96 -13.60 35.75
CA LYS A 125 -7.25 -12.18 36.06
C LYS A 125 -6.17 -11.23 35.56
N HIS A 126 -4.90 -11.64 35.55
CA HIS A 126 -3.80 -10.79 35.07
C HIS A 126 -3.76 -10.76 33.54
N GLU A 127 -3.99 -11.90 32.88
CA GLU A 127 -4.12 -12.00 31.43
C GLU A 127 -5.34 -11.23 30.92
N LEU A 128 -6.50 -11.38 31.58
CA LEU A 128 -7.70 -10.60 31.29
C LEU A 128 -7.45 -9.09 31.47
N SER A 129 -6.70 -8.68 32.50
CA SER A 129 -6.35 -7.27 32.70
C SER A 129 -5.42 -6.72 31.62
N LEU A 130 -4.49 -7.52 31.10
CA LEU A 130 -3.61 -7.14 29.99
C LEU A 130 -4.40 -7.03 28.68
N ILE A 131 -5.30 -7.98 28.44
CA ILE A 131 -6.20 -7.98 27.27
C ILE A 131 -7.14 -6.77 27.33
N ASP A 132 -7.73 -6.47 28.49
CA ASP A 132 -8.59 -5.30 28.68
C ASP A 132 -7.85 -3.99 28.43
N LYS A 133 -6.56 -3.90 28.83
CA LYS A 133 -5.71 -2.75 28.52
C LYS A 133 -5.47 -2.62 27.02
N GLN A 134 -5.09 -3.69 26.35
CA GLN A 134 -4.90 -3.68 24.89
C GLN A 134 -6.19 -3.35 24.13
N ILE A 135 -7.32 -3.90 24.55
CA ILE A 135 -8.63 -3.59 23.96
C ILE A 135 -8.98 -2.11 24.15
N ASN A 136 -8.69 -1.53 25.33
CA ASN A 136 -8.94 -0.12 25.57
C ASN A 136 -7.99 0.78 24.77
N GLU A 137 -6.71 0.43 24.64
CA GLU A 137 -5.74 1.13 23.79
C GLU A 137 -6.19 1.11 22.32
N LEU A 138 -6.56 -0.05 21.79
CA LEU A 138 -7.09 -0.18 20.43
C LEU A 138 -8.38 0.64 20.22
N ARG A 139 -9.26 0.71 21.23
CA ARG A 139 -10.48 1.54 21.16
C ARG A 139 -10.14 3.03 21.11
N VAL A 140 -9.14 3.47 21.87
CA VAL A 140 -8.66 4.87 21.87
C VAL A 140 -8.03 5.20 20.52
N GLU A 141 -7.16 4.35 20.01
CA GLU A 141 -6.52 4.53 18.70
C GLU A 141 -7.55 4.57 17.57
N LEU A 142 -8.52 3.65 17.56
CA LEU A 142 -9.61 3.64 16.60
C LEU A 142 -10.47 4.91 16.67
N ALA A 143 -10.73 5.43 17.88
CA ALA A 143 -11.47 6.67 18.06
C ALA A 143 -10.69 7.88 17.53
N GLN A 144 -9.37 7.90 17.76
CA GLN A 144 -8.49 8.95 17.24
C GLN A 144 -8.41 8.90 15.71
N GLU A 145 -8.21 7.72 15.12
CA GLU A 145 -8.15 7.56 13.67
C GLU A 145 -9.46 8.00 13.00
N LYS A 146 -10.62 7.66 13.58
CA LYS A 146 -11.92 8.14 13.10
C LYS A 146 -12.02 9.66 13.14
N GLN A 147 -11.51 10.29 14.20
CA GLN A 147 -11.52 11.74 14.33
C GLN A 147 -10.59 12.40 13.30
N GLU A 148 -9.39 11.86 13.08
CA GLU A 148 -8.45 12.36 12.08
C GLU A 148 -8.99 12.21 10.65
N ARG A 149 -9.59 11.06 10.33
CA ARG A 149 -10.29 10.86 9.06
C ARG A 149 -11.42 11.86 8.86
N GLN A 150 -12.21 12.14 9.90
CA GLN A 150 -13.29 13.12 9.82
C GLN A 150 -12.75 14.54 9.51
N LYS A 151 -11.69 14.96 10.21
CA LYS A 151 -11.02 16.25 9.93
C LYS A 151 -10.47 16.30 8.51
N LEU A 152 -9.89 15.19 8.02
CA LEU A 152 -9.40 15.09 6.65
C LEU A 152 -10.53 15.22 5.63
N TYR A 153 -11.67 14.56 5.86
CA TYR A 153 -12.85 14.69 5.00
C TYR A 153 -13.38 16.12 4.97
N GLU A 154 -13.46 16.79 6.12
CA GLU A 154 -13.89 18.19 6.19
C GLU A 154 -12.93 19.11 5.45
N TYR A 155 -11.62 18.88 5.59
CA TYR A 155 -10.60 19.61 4.85
C TYR A 155 -10.69 19.39 3.34
N ILE A 156 -10.80 18.13 2.87
CA ILE A 156 -10.99 17.81 1.45
C ILE A 156 -12.25 18.51 0.93
N LYS A 157 -13.37 18.44 1.65
CA LYS A 157 -14.61 19.09 1.26
C LYS A 157 -14.45 20.62 1.15
N SER A 158 -13.66 21.23 2.04
CA SER A 158 -13.33 22.66 1.95
C SER A 158 -12.41 23.01 0.78
N LEU A 159 -11.55 22.08 0.36
CA LEU A 159 -10.71 22.26 -0.82
C LEU A 159 -11.56 22.11 -2.09
N GLU A 160 -12.48 21.14 -2.13
CA GLU A 160 -13.41 20.95 -3.25
C GLU A 160 -14.27 22.19 -3.51
N THR A 161 -14.67 22.93 -2.48
CA THR A 161 -15.39 24.20 -2.65
C THR A 161 -14.51 25.36 -3.09
N GLN A 162 -13.19 25.27 -2.86
CA GLN A 162 -12.20 26.27 -3.29
C GLN A 162 -11.61 26.01 -4.66
N ILE A 163 -11.69 24.76 -5.16
CA ILE A 163 -11.31 24.42 -6.53
C ILE A 163 -12.45 24.88 -7.43
N PRO A 164 -12.20 25.84 -8.34
CA PRO A 164 -13.20 26.22 -9.29
C PRO A 164 -13.59 25.03 -10.15
N LYS A 165 -14.89 24.75 -10.22
CA LYS A 165 -15.41 23.72 -11.12
C LYS A 165 -14.95 24.06 -12.54
N GLN A 166 -14.12 23.20 -13.12
CA GLN A 166 -13.70 23.34 -14.51
C GLN A 166 -14.94 23.17 -15.38
N ILE A 167 -15.54 24.29 -15.80
CA ILE A 167 -16.65 24.27 -16.76
C ILE A 167 -16.05 23.84 -18.10
N THR A 168 -16.51 22.71 -18.63
CA THR A 168 -16.07 22.25 -19.95
C THR A 168 -16.49 23.25 -21.03
N PRO A 169 -15.80 23.36 -22.17
CA PRO A 169 -16.19 24.29 -23.22
C PRO A 169 -17.64 24.13 -23.69
N LEU A 170 -18.15 22.89 -23.74
CA LEU A 170 -19.54 22.61 -24.12
C LEU A 170 -20.53 23.13 -23.07
N GLU A 171 -20.27 22.88 -21.79
CA GLU A 171 -21.08 23.43 -20.71
C GLU A 171 -21.05 24.95 -20.73
N ALA A 172 -19.87 25.54 -20.95
CA ALA A 172 -19.71 26.99 -21.04
C ALA A 172 -20.58 27.59 -22.15
N PHE A 173 -20.61 26.96 -23.34
CA PHE A 173 -21.49 27.37 -24.43
C PHE A 173 -22.97 27.28 -24.08
N ASN A 174 -23.38 26.33 -23.24
CA ASN A 174 -24.77 26.12 -22.87
C ASN A 174 -25.21 26.94 -21.63
N SER A 175 -24.30 27.31 -20.72
CA SER A 175 -24.64 27.88 -19.41
C SER A 175 -24.22 29.34 -19.20
N LEU A 176 -23.04 29.76 -19.70
CA LEU A 176 -22.49 31.09 -19.40
C LEU A 176 -23.30 32.20 -20.06
N ASN A 177 -23.46 33.36 -19.41
CA ASN A 177 -24.18 34.49 -20.00
C ASN A 177 -23.37 35.17 -21.13
N VAL A 178 -24.00 36.08 -21.88
CA VAL A 178 -23.36 36.72 -23.05
C VAL A 178 -22.07 37.47 -22.71
N LEU A 179 -22.01 38.13 -21.54
CA LEU A 179 -20.82 38.87 -21.11
C LEU A 179 -19.67 37.93 -20.76
N GLU A 180 -19.95 36.86 -20.01
CA GLU A 180 -18.98 35.82 -19.65
C GLU A 180 -18.47 35.08 -20.89
N LEU A 181 -19.37 34.73 -21.82
CA LEU A 181 -19.01 34.12 -23.10
C LEU A 181 -18.12 35.04 -23.94
N THR A 182 -18.44 36.33 -23.99
CA THR A 182 -17.63 37.32 -24.71
C THR A 182 -16.22 37.36 -24.13
N PHE A 183 -16.08 37.44 -22.80
CA PHE A 183 -14.79 37.45 -22.13
C PHE A 183 -13.99 36.18 -22.42
N ARG A 184 -14.61 35.00 -22.30
CA ARG A 184 -14.01 33.70 -22.61
C ARG A 184 -13.58 33.60 -24.08
N LEU A 185 -14.37 34.10 -25.01
CA LEU A 185 -13.99 34.10 -26.43
C LEU A 185 -12.79 35.02 -26.69
N ARG A 186 -12.66 36.16 -26.00
CA ARG A 186 -11.46 37.01 -26.10
C ARG A 186 -10.20 36.30 -25.63
N THR A 187 -10.27 35.50 -24.56
CA THR A 187 -9.11 34.72 -24.10
C THR A 187 -8.70 33.61 -25.08
N ALA A 188 -9.58 33.22 -26.01
CA ALA A 188 -9.28 32.33 -27.14
C ALA A 188 -8.82 33.08 -28.41
N GLY A 189 -8.46 34.37 -28.29
CA GLY A 189 -7.92 35.18 -29.38
C GLY A 189 -8.96 35.70 -30.38
N PHE A 190 -10.23 35.80 -29.99
CA PHE A 190 -11.24 36.52 -30.78
C PHE A 190 -11.10 38.03 -30.58
N THR A 191 -11.27 38.81 -31.65
CA THR A 191 -11.33 40.28 -31.56
C THR A 191 -12.58 40.73 -30.80
N ASP A 192 -12.56 41.90 -30.17
CA ASP A 192 -13.67 42.40 -29.35
C ASP A 192 -15.00 42.37 -30.10
N LYS A 193 -15.04 42.88 -31.33
CA LYS A 193 -16.25 42.89 -32.15
C LYS A 193 -16.74 41.47 -32.50
N LYS A 194 -15.83 40.55 -32.84
CA LYS A 194 -16.18 39.18 -33.22
C LYS A 194 -16.63 38.36 -32.02
N SER A 195 -16.00 38.56 -30.86
CA SER A 195 -16.35 37.88 -29.61
C SER A 195 -17.80 38.17 -29.19
N VAL A 196 -18.23 39.43 -29.25
CA VAL A 196 -19.61 39.85 -28.96
C VAL A 196 -20.60 39.24 -29.94
N GLN A 197 -20.34 39.33 -31.25
CA GLN A 197 -21.23 38.78 -32.28
C GLN A 197 -21.40 37.26 -32.14
N VAL A 198 -20.32 36.54 -31.86
CA VAL A 198 -20.34 35.09 -31.66
C VAL A 198 -21.11 34.74 -30.38
N ALA A 199 -20.87 35.43 -29.27
CA ALA A 199 -21.59 35.22 -28.00
C ALA A 199 -23.10 35.45 -28.13
N GLU A 200 -23.53 36.53 -28.79
CA GLU A 200 -24.94 36.80 -29.06
C GLU A 200 -25.58 35.73 -29.94
N THR A 201 -24.83 35.21 -30.92
CA THR A 201 -25.31 34.14 -31.80
C THR A 201 -25.47 32.83 -31.03
N ILE A 202 -24.50 32.48 -30.18
CA ILE A 202 -24.56 31.31 -29.29
C ILE A 202 -25.81 31.38 -28.41
N GLU A 203 -26.07 32.53 -27.77
CA GLU A 203 -27.25 32.75 -26.94
C GLU A 203 -28.57 32.55 -27.71
N LYS A 204 -28.65 33.08 -28.94
CA LYS A 204 -29.82 32.93 -29.81
C LYS A 204 -30.03 31.48 -30.25
N VAL A 205 -28.95 30.76 -30.56
CA VAL A 205 -29.00 29.37 -31.03
C VAL A 205 -29.36 28.41 -29.91
N ARG A 206 -28.72 28.53 -28.74
CA ARG A 206 -28.96 27.64 -27.60
C ARG A 206 -30.35 27.79 -26.98
N LYS A 207 -30.95 28.99 -27.05
CA LYS A 207 -32.35 29.21 -26.66
C LYS A 207 -33.36 28.37 -27.45
N LYS A 208 -33.03 28.00 -28.69
CA LYS A 208 -33.85 27.10 -29.50
C LYS A 208 -33.62 25.64 -29.13
N LYS A 209 -32.34 25.26 -29.00
CA LYS A 209 -31.91 23.92 -28.61
C LYS A 209 -30.47 24.00 -28.11
N SER A 210 -30.22 23.48 -26.90
CA SER A 210 -28.87 23.34 -26.34
C SER A 210 -27.92 22.61 -27.29
N PHE A 211 -26.64 22.92 -27.20
CA PHE A 211 -25.61 22.24 -27.98
C PHE A 211 -25.37 20.83 -27.44
N GLU A 212 -25.38 19.85 -28.34
CA GLU A 212 -25.11 18.44 -28.00
C GLU A 212 -23.62 18.11 -28.06
N SER A 213 -22.85 18.87 -28.84
CA SER A 213 -21.41 18.66 -28.99
C SER A 213 -20.70 19.93 -29.47
N LEU A 214 -19.37 19.97 -29.38
CA LEU A 214 -18.56 21.07 -29.94
C LEU A 214 -18.65 21.13 -31.47
N LYS A 215 -18.85 19.99 -32.15
CA LYS A 215 -19.10 19.95 -33.59
C LYS A 215 -20.41 20.67 -33.94
N ASP A 216 -21.45 20.43 -33.14
CA ASP A 216 -22.75 21.08 -33.27
C ASP A 216 -22.66 22.61 -33.07
N VAL A 217 -21.79 23.07 -32.15
CA VAL A 217 -21.48 24.50 -32.01
C VAL A 217 -20.89 25.08 -33.31
N ILE A 218 -19.90 24.41 -33.90
CA ILE A 218 -19.23 24.86 -35.14
C ILE A 218 -20.23 24.93 -36.31
N GLU A 219 -21.16 23.98 -36.38
CA GLU A 219 -22.14 23.90 -37.47
C GLU A 219 -23.25 24.93 -37.35
N ARG A 220 -23.77 25.17 -36.14
CA ARG A 220 -24.92 26.06 -35.94
C ARG A 220 -24.56 27.53 -35.68
N VAL A 221 -23.37 27.81 -35.17
CA VAL A 221 -22.95 29.19 -34.87
C VAL A 221 -22.39 29.85 -36.13
N THR A 222 -23.21 30.66 -36.78
CA THR A 222 -22.85 31.43 -37.98
C THR A 222 -23.02 32.92 -37.73
N ILE A 223 -22.05 33.71 -38.19
CA ILE A 223 -22.05 35.18 -38.07
C ILE A 223 -22.10 35.82 -39.46
N THR A 224 -22.62 37.03 -39.55
CA THR A 224 -22.63 37.80 -40.79
C THR A 224 -21.28 38.50 -40.97
N SER A 225 -20.63 38.25 -42.10
CA SER A 225 -19.43 38.96 -42.53
C SER A 225 -19.72 39.62 -43.88
N GLY A 226 -20.04 40.92 -43.83
CA GLY A 226 -20.55 41.64 -45.00
C GLY A 226 -21.91 41.09 -45.45
N LYS A 227 -21.99 40.68 -46.72
CA LYS A 227 -23.22 40.11 -47.33
C LYS A 227 -23.34 38.58 -47.19
N LYS A 228 -22.36 37.90 -46.60
CA LYS A 228 -22.31 36.43 -46.51
C LYS A 228 -22.39 35.97 -45.05
N GLN A 229 -23.04 34.83 -44.83
CA GLN A 229 -22.92 34.12 -43.55
C GLN A 229 -21.69 33.22 -43.57
N VAL A 230 -20.90 33.31 -42.51
CA VAL A 230 -19.68 32.52 -42.33
C VAL A 230 -19.73 31.85 -40.96
N LYS A 231 -18.95 30.79 -40.76
CA LYS A 231 -18.84 30.14 -39.45
C LYS A 231 -18.32 31.13 -38.42
N GLY A 232 -19.02 31.26 -37.29
CA GLY A 232 -18.62 32.10 -36.18
C GLY A 232 -17.37 31.56 -35.48
N ILE A 233 -17.28 30.23 -35.40
CA ILE A 233 -16.16 29.49 -34.82
C ILE A 233 -15.70 28.45 -35.85
N SER A 234 -14.44 28.49 -36.27
CA SER A 234 -13.84 27.45 -37.13
C SER A 234 -13.36 26.26 -36.29
N GLY A 235 -13.04 25.14 -36.95
CA GLY A 235 -12.44 23.97 -36.27
C GLY A 235 -11.16 24.34 -35.51
N ASP A 236 -10.23 25.04 -36.18
CA ASP A 236 -8.99 25.51 -35.57
C ASP A 236 -9.26 26.41 -34.36
N LYS A 237 -10.25 27.31 -34.47
CA LYS A 237 -10.63 28.18 -33.33
C LYS A 237 -11.29 27.42 -32.19
N MET A 238 -11.96 26.31 -32.46
CA MET A 238 -12.46 25.45 -31.40
C MET A 238 -11.33 24.77 -30.63
N VAL A 239 -10.22 24.41 -31.30
CA VAL A 239 -9.02 23.89 -30.64
C VAL A 239 -8.41 24.97 -29.74
N ASP A 240 -8.26 26.20 -30.24
CA ASP A 240 -7.80 27.35 -29.42
C ASP A 240 -8.70 27.57 -28.19
N ILE A 241 -10.02 27.43 -28.35
CA ILE A 241 -10.99 27.53 -27.24
C ILE A 241 -10.77 26.43 -26.21
N ILE A 242 -10.62 25.17 -26.64
CA ILE A 242 -10.38 24.03 -25.72
C ILE A 242 -9.08 24.25 -24.94
N ASP A 243 -8.00 24.65 -25.63
CA ASP A 243 -6.71 24.88 -24.99
C ASP A 243 -6.74 26.08 -24.03
N SER A 244 -7.28 27.22 -24.46
CA SER A 244 -7.39 28.40 -23.59
C SER A 244 -8.30 28.17 -22.39
N TRP A 245 -9.44 27.48 -22.56
CA TRP A 245 -10.42 27.34 -21.48
C TRP A 245 -10.09 26.22 -20.51
N SER A 246 -9.36 25.18 -20.94
CA SER A 246 -8.85 24.13 -20.05
C SER A 246 -7.75 24.61 -19.11
N ARG A 247 -6.94 25.59 -19.53
CA ARG A 247 -5.88 26.19 -18.71
C ARG A 247 -6.39 27.24 -17.71
N LEU A 248 -7.61 27.73 -17.90
CA LEU A 248 -8.16 28.83 -17.12
C LEU A 248 -9.05 28.33 -15.98
N VAL A 249 -8.42 28.14 -14.82
CA VAL A 249 -9.10 27.94 -13.53
C VAL A 249 -9.46 29.32 -12.96
N PHE A 250 -10.74 29.72 -13.04
CA PHE A 250 -11.20 31.01 -12.51
C PHE A 250 -11.91 30.81 -11.17
N LYS A 251 -11.41 31.47 -10.13
CA LYS A 251 -12.03 31.58 -8.80
C LYS A 251 -13.44 32.15 -8.85
#